data_AF-A0A529L7I7-F1
#
_entry.id   AF-A0A529L7I7-F1
#
_cell.length_a   1.000
_cell.length_b   1.000
_cell.length_c   1.000
_cell.angle_alpha   90.00
_cell.angle_beta   90.00
_cell.angle_gamma   90.00
#
_symmetry.space_group_name_H-M   'P 1'
#
loop_
_entity.id
_entity.type
_entity.pdbx_description
1 polymer ?
#
loop_
_entity_poly.entity_id
_entity_poly.type
_entity_poly.pdbx_seq_one_letter_code
_entity_poly.pdbx_strand_id
1 'polypeptide(L)'
;NLRATIIPTIAVPVVLLGTFGVLSLFGYSVNTLTMFAMVLAIGLLVDDAIVVVENVERVMQEEGLPPKEATRKSMNEITGALIGIATVLSAVFVPMAFFGGSTGIIYRQFSVTIVSAMVLSVLVALVLTPALCATILRPAKDHATQRGPFGWFNRMFDRGTIAYRDGSHGIINRSWRFLAVFLAIVIAMGWMFARLPSSFLPDEDQGILITSASLPAGATQDRTQRVLAEVTNHYLNEEKDAVEGVFTASGFGFGGAGQNVGIAFVRMKDFDQRKT
;
A
#
# COMPACT_ATOMS: atom_id res chain seq x y z
N ASN A 1 8.23 -25.71 -5.21
CA ASN A 1 7.29 -26.64 -4.53
C ASN A 1 5.94 -25.92 -4.36
N LEU A 2 4.92 -26.26 -5.15
CA LEU A 2 3.61 -25.58 -5.12
C LEU A 2 2.92 -25.61 -3.74
N ARG A 3 3.27 -26.59 -2.92
CA ARG A 3 2.71 -26.76 -1.57
C ARG A 3 3.16 -25.67 -0.59
N ALA A 4 4.42 -25.25 -0.66
CA ALA A 4 4.95 -24.18 0.19
C ALA A 4 4.33 -22.83 -0.17
N THR A 5 4.14 -22.55 -1.47
CA THR A 5 3.53 -21.30 -1.95
C THR A 5 2.05 -21.18 -1.62
N ILE A 6 1.33 -22.30 -1.46
CA ILE A 6 -0.09 -22.30 -1.07
C ILE A 6 -0.27 -21.77 0.36
N ILE A 7 0.71 -21.94 1.24
CA ILE A 7 0.57 -21.56 2.65
C ILE A 7 0.40 -20.03 2.80
N PRO A 8 1.29 -19.17 2.26
CA PRO A 8 1.06 -17.73 2.27
C PRO A 8 -0.20 -17.33 1.48
N THR A 9 -0.49 -18.05 0.38
CA THR A 9 -1.68 -17.79 -0.46
C THR A 9 -2.98 -17.96 0.31
N ILE A 10 -3.03 -18.86 1.29
CA ILE A 10 -4.21 -19.05 2.17
C ILE A 10 -4.18 -18.08 3.36
N ALA A 11 -3.00 -17.86 3.95
CA ALA A 11 -2.86 -17.03 5.15
C ALA A 11 -3.28 -15.56 4.89
N VAL A 12 -2.84 -14.97 3.78
CA VAL A 12 -3.09 -13.55 3.49
C VAL A 12 -4.60 -13.22 3.36
N PRO A 13 -5.41 -13.95 2.57
CA PRO A 13 -6.85 -13.73 2.53
C PRO A 13 -7.54 -13.87 3.89
N VAL A 14 -7.11 -14.82 4.73
CA VAL A 14 -7.67 -15.01 6.07
C VAL A 14 -7.43 -13.78 6.94
N VAL A 15 -6.22 -13.22 6.91
CA VAL A 15 -5.91 -12.00 7.64
C VAL A 15 -6.71 -10.82 7.10
N LEU A 16 -6.77 -10.63 5.78
CA LEU A 16 -7.50 -9.52 5.17
C LEU A 16 -9.00 -9.54 5.52
N LEU A 17 -9.64 -10.72 5.45
CA LEU A 17 -11.03 -10.89 5.86
C LEU A 17 -11.22 -10.62 7.36
N GLY A 18 -10.28 -11.09 8.18
CA GLY A 18 -10.26 -10.78 9.61
C GLY A 18 -10.17 -9.27 9.88
N THR A 19 -9.33 -8.55 9.13
CA THR A 19 -9.17 -7.09 9.26
C THR A 19 -10.47 -6.37 8.93
N PHE A 20 -11.20 -6.77 7.89
CA PHE A 20 -12.54 -6.23 7.63
C PHE A 20 -13.50 -6.46 8.79
N GLY A 21 -13.42 -7.63 9.44
CA GLY A 21 -14.17 -7.91 10.67
C GLY A 21 -13.83 -6.95 11.80
N VAL A 22 -12.54 -6.71 12.05
CA VAL A 22 -12.07 -5.78 13.09
C VAL A 22 -12.47 -4.34 12.77
N LEU A 23 -12.31 -3.90 11.52
CA LEU A 23 -12.72 -2.57 11.07
C LEU A 23 -14.22 -2.34 11.26
N SER A 24 -15.04 -3.35 10.93
CA SER A 24 -16.49 -3.33 11.15
C SER A 24 -16.85 -3.19 12.64
N LEU A 25 -16.16 -3.92 13.52
CA LEU A 25 -16.35 -3.82 14.98
C LEU A 25 -16.04 -2.44 15.53
N PHE A 26 -15.05 -1.75 14.95
CA PHE A 26 -14.71 -0.37 15.32
C PHE A 26 -15.52 0.71 14.57
N GLY A 27 -16.49 0.30 13.74
CA GLY A 27 -17.37 1.21 13.01
C GLY A 27 -16.71 1.94 11.83
N TYR A 28 -15.61 1.39 11.28
CA TYR A 28 -14.97 1.93 10.08
C TYR A 28 -15.71 1.45 8.82
N SER A 29 -15.78 2.33 7.81
CA SER A 29 -16.31 2.01 6.49
C SER A 29 -15.21 1.50 5.56
N VAL A 30 -15.62 0.81 4.49
CA VAL A 30 -14.73 0.53 3.36
C VAL A 30 -14.69 1.78 2.49
N ASN A 31 -13.55 2.46 2.48
CA ASN A 31 -13.29 3.66 1.68
C ASN A 31 -11.88 3.63 1.07
N THR A 32 -11.56 4.63 0.26
CA THR A 32 -10.27 4.75 -0.43
C THR A 32 -9.07 4.64 0.51
N LEU A 33 -9.12 5.26 1.68
CA LEU A 33 -8.01 5.28 2.65
C LEU A 33 -7.83 3.93 3.33
N THR A 34 -8.91 3.30 3.80
CA THR A 34 -8.84 1.96 4.39
C THR A 34 -8.39 0.93 3.36
N MET A 35 -8.82 1.06 2.10
CA MET A 35 -8.39 0.16 1.02
C MET A 35 -6.92 0.35 0.67
N PHE A 36 -6.42 1.59 0.60
CA PHE A 36 -4.99 1.84 0.43
C PHE A 36 -4.17 1.26 1.58
N ALA A 37 -4.62 1.45 2.82
CA ALA A 37 -3.96 0.88 4.00
C ALA A 37 -3.92 -0.66 3.95
N MET A 38 -4.99 -1.31 3.49
CA MET A 38 -5.04 -2.76 3.27
C MET A 38 -4.02 -3.21 2.22
N VAL A 39 -3.90 -2.50 1.10
CA VAL A 39 -2.93 -2.82 0.04
C VAL A 39 -1.49 -2.66 0.56
N LEU A 40 -1.20 -1.58 1.30
CA LEU A 40 0.10 -1.40 1.93
C LEU A 40 0.40 -2.50 2.96
N ALA A 41 -0.61 -2.95 3.70
CA ALA A 41 -0.47 -4.03 4.66
C ALA A 41 -0.09 -5.36 4.00
N ILE A 42 -0.50 -5.64 2.75
CA ILE A 42 -0.16 -6.91 2.05
C ILE A 42 1.34 -7.19 2.10
N GLY A 43 2.19 -6.17 1.92
CA GLY A 43 3.65 -6.35 2.00
C GLY A 43 4.12 -6.85 3.36
N LEU A 44 3.53 -6.34 4.45
CA LEU A 44 3.82 -6.74 5.82
C LEU A 44 3.21 -8.12 6.15
N LEU A 45 1.99 -8.39 5.68
CA LEU A 45 1.26 -9.65 5.90
C LEU A 45 1.95 -10.85 5.25
N VAL A 46 2.45 -10.65 4.03
CA VAL A 46 3.14 -11.69 3.27
C VAL A 46 4.47 -12.05 3.93
N ASP A 47 5.17 -11.07 4.51
CA ASP A 47 6.45 -11.28 5.19
C ASP A 47 6.33 -12.29 6.35
N ASP A 48 5.36 -12.09 7.25
CA ASP A 48 5.12 -13.02 8.38
C ASP A 48 4.91 -14.47 7.92
N ALA A 49 4.09 -14.66 6.88
CA ALA A 49 3.78 -15.98 6.36
C ALA A 49 4.99 -16.61 5.65
N ILE A 50 5.76 -15.81 4.90
CA ILE A 50 6.98 -16.27 4.22
C ILE A 50 8.05 -16.65 5.23
N VAL A 51 8.33 -15.79 6.22
CA VAL A 51 9.36 -16.04 7.25
C VAL A 51 9.10 -17.37 7.97
N VAL A 52 7.86 -17.67 8.32
CA VAL A 52 7.51 -18.96 8.94
C VAL A 52 7.77 -20.12 7.98
N VAL A 53 7.28 -20.05 6.73
CA VAL A 53 7.42 -21.15 5.76
C VAL A 53 8.88 -21.38 5.38
N GLU A 54 9.63 -20.31 5.11
CA GLU A 54 11.05 -20.36 4.77
C GLU A 54 11.88 -20.93 5.92
N ASN A 55 11.63 -20.50 7.16
CA ASN A 55 12.39 -21.02 8.30
C ASN A 55 12.09 -22.50 8.55
N VAL A 56 10.85 -22.95 8.32
CA VAL A 56 10.52 -24.39 8.35
C VAL A 56 11.24 -25.15 7.24
N GLU A 57 11.23 -24.66 6.00
CA GLU A 57 11.97 -25.30 4.91
C GLU A 57 13.47 -25.36 5.17
N ARG A 58 14.07 -24.30 5.71
CA ARG A 58 15.48 -24.27 6.12
C ARG A 58 15.80 -25.37 7.13
N VAL A 59 15.04 -25.46 8.23
CA VAL A 59 15.25 -26.49 9.27
C VAL A 59 15.07 -27.90 8.71
N MET A 60 14.10 -28.10 7.80
CA MET A 60 13.90 -29.40 7.13
C MET A 60 15.06 -29.78 6.22
N GLN A 61 15.67 -28.80 5.53
CA GLN A 61 16.79 -29.03 4.61
C GLN A 61 18.12 -29.23 5.35
N GLU A 62 18.39 -28.43 6.37
CA GLU A 62 19.66 -28.46 7.12
C GLU A 62 19.75 -29.66 8.06
N GLU A 63 18.65 -30.02 8.73
CA GLU A 63 18.65 -31.06 9.78
C GLU A 63 17.94 -32.35 9.37
N GLY A 64 17.26 -32.37 8.22
CA GLY A 64 16.58 -33.55 7.72
C GLY A 64 15.37 -33.99 8.54
N LEU A 65 14.83 -33.11 9.39
CA LEU A 65 13.70 -33.39 10.28
C LEU A 65 12.38 -33.56 9.50
N PRO A 66 11.44 -34.38 10.00
CA PRO A 66 10.10 -34.45 9.43
C PRO A 66 9.34 -33.11 9.62
N PRO A 67 8.40 -32.77 8.72
CA PRO A 67 7.72 -31.45 8.69
C PRO A 67 7.17 -30.99 10.05
N LYS A 68 6.57 -31.90 10.81
CA LYS A 68 6.00 -31.61 12.13
C LYS A 68 7.05 -31.22 13.16
N GLU A 69 8.18 -31.92 13.19
CA GLU A 69 9.27 -31.65 14.14
C GLU A 69 10.04 -30.40 13.74
N ALA A 70 10.31 -30.24 12.44
CA ALA A 70 10.92 -29.03 11.90
C ALA A 70 10.07 -27.79 12.18
N THR A 71 8.75 -27.89 12.04
CA THR A 71 7.83 -26.79 12.37
C THR A 71 7.92 -26.41 13.85
N ARG A 72 7.93 -27.38 14.77
CA ARG A 72 8.07 -27.10 16.20
C ARG A 72 9.38 -26.41 16.53
N LYS A 73 10.49 -26.90 15.96
CA LYS A 73 11.81 -26.29 16.16
C LYS A 73 11.88 -24.88 15.59
N SER A 74 11.44 -24.70 14.34
CA SER A 74 11.37 -23.41 13.67
C SER A 74 10.56 -22.38 14.48
N MET A 75 9.38 -22.74 14.97
CA MET A 75 8.56 -21.83 15.76
C MET A 75 9.24 -21.43 17.08
N ASN A 76 9.99 -22.32 17.73
CA ASN A 76 10.75 -21.96 18.93
C ASN A 76 11.85 -20.92 18.65
N GLU A 77 12.38 -20.87 17.43
CA GLU A 77 13.40 -19.89 17.03
C GLU A 77 12.79 -18.51 16.73
N ILE A 78 11.64 -18.47 16.06
CA ILE A 78 11.11 -17.22 15.48
C ILE A 78 9.93 -16.60 16.23
N THR A 79 9.23 -17.34 17.12
CA THR A 79 8.01 -16.83 17.79
C THR A 79 8.26 -15.51 18.53
N GLY A 80 9.37 -15.41 19.27
CA GLY A 80 9.74 -14.18 19.98
C GLY A 80 10.02 -13.01 19.03
N ALA A 81 10.65 -13.28 17.89
CA ALA A 81 10.94 -12.27 16.87
C ALA A 81 9.65 -11.76 16.22
N LEU A 82 8.71 -12.65 15.86
CA LEU A 82 7.42 -12.26 15.27
C LEU A 82 6.61 -11.34 16.20
N ILE A 83 6.52 -11.69 17.49
CA ILE A 83 5.84 -10.85 18.49
C ILE A 83 6.57 -9.50 18.65
N GLY A 84 7.92 -9.51 18.65
CA GLY A 84 8.74 -8.30 18.69
C GLY A 84 8.47 -7.38 17.51
N ILE A 85 8.43 -7.92 16.28
CA ILE A 85 8.14 -7.18 15.05
C ILE A 85 6.74 -6.56 15.12
N ALA A 86 5.72 -7.32 15.51
CA ALA A 86 4.37 -6.79 15.70
C ALA A 86 4.32 -5.64 16.70
N THR A 87 5.04 -5.77 17.82
CA THR A 87 5.07 -4.75 18.88
C THR A 87 5.77 -3.47 18.39
N VAL A 88 6.92 -3.60 17.74
CA VAL A 88 7.68 -2.46 17.20
C VAL A 88 6.89 -1.76 16.09
N LEU A 89 6.29 -2.50 15.16
CA LEU A 89 5.47 -1.91 14.11
C LEU A 89 4.22 -1.24 14.70
N SER A 90 3.58 -1.85 15.70
CA SER A 90 2.49 -1.19 16.44
C SER A 90 2.96 0.12 17.07
N ALA A 91 4.16 0.16 17.66
CA ALA A 91 4.71 1.39 18.24
C ALA A 91 4.98 2.50 17.20
N VAL A 92 5.23 2.15 15.94
CA VAL A 92 5.36 3.12 14.83
C VAL A 92 3.99 3.62 14.36
N PHE A 93 3.02 2.72 14.18
CA PHE A 93 1.73 3.07 13.57
C PHE A 93 0.69 3.63 14.55
N VAL A 94 0.65 3.14 15.79
CA VAL A 94 -0.34 3.57 16.79
C VAL A 94 -0.30 5.07 17.09
N PRO A 95 0.87 5.74 17.25
CA PRO A 95 0.93 7.18 17.49
C PRO A 95 0.22 8.03 16.43
N MET A 96 0.20 7.59 15.16
CA MET A 96 -0.46 8.33 14.08
C MET A 96 -1.99 8.41 14.25
N ALA A 97 -2.60 7.49 15.00
CA ALA A 97 -4.03 7.55 15.32
C ALA A 97 -4.41 8.69 16.28
N PHE A 98 -3.42 9.28 16.96
CA PHE A 98 -3.62 10.35 17.95
C PHE A 98 -3.40 11.75 17.38
N PHE A 99 -3.14 11.87 16.08
CA PHE A 99 -3.08 13.18 15.44
C PHE A 99 -4.45 13.88 15.52
N GLY A 100 -4.42 15.20 15.76
CA GLY A 100 -5.62 16.03 15.87
C GLY A 100 -6.09 16.59 14.54
N GLY A 101 -7.28 17.18 14.54
CA GLY A 101 -7.86 17.88 13.38
C GLY A 101 -8.29 16.94 12.24
N SER A 102 -8.60 17.54 11.09
CA SER A 102 -9.08 16.80 9.91
C SER A 102 -8.03 15.84 9.35
N THR A 103 -6.75 16.20 9.43
CA THR A 103 -5.63 15.35 9.01
C THR A 103 -5.52 14.10 9.89
N GLY A 104 -5.75 14.23 11.19
CA GLY A 104 -5.76 13.13 12.14
C GLY A 104 -6.80 12.05 11.84
N ILE A 105 -7.97 12.43 11.35
CA ILE A 105 -9.02 11.47 10.94
C ILE A 105 -8.51 10.55 9.82
N ILE A 106 -7.75 11.10 8.88
CA ILE A 106 -7.18 10.35 7.75
C ILE A 106 -6.08 9.40 8.22
N TYR A 107 -5.13 9.90 9.01
CA TYR A 107 -4.07 9.06 9.58
C TYR A 107 -4.60 7.95 10.49
N ARG A 108 -5.69 8.22 11.23
CA ARG A 108 -6.34 7.22 12.08
C ARG A 108 -6.90 6.05 11.27
N GLN A 109 -7.46 6.29 10.09
CA GLN A 109 -7.93 5.21 9.21
C GLN A 109 -6.79 4.31 8.75
N PHE A 110 -5.64 4.89 8.37
CA PHE A 110 -4.44 4.12 8.02
C PHE A 110 -3.89 3.34 9.21
N SER A 111 -3.71 4.01 10.34
CA SER A 111 -3.13 3.44 11.55
C SER A 111 -3.93 2.24 12.06
N VAL A 112 -5.25 2.40 12.26
CA VAL A 112 -6.09 1.32 12.77
C VAL A 112 -6.14 0.14 11.81
N THR A 113 -6.20 0.39 10.50
CA THR A 113 -6.23 -0.67 9.49
C THR A 113 -4.94 -1.49 9.50
N ILE A 114 -3.77 -0.82 9.46
CA ILE A 114 -2.47 -1.49 9.44
C ILE A 114 -2.23 -2.24 10.74
N VAL A 115 -2.48 -1.62 11.90
CA VAL A 115 -2.28 -2.26 13.21
C VAL A 115 -3.21 -3.47 13.38
N SER A 116 -4.46 -3.37 12.97
CA SER A 116 -5.40 -4.50 13.03
C SER A 116 -4.95 -5.65 12.14
N ALA A 117 -4.52 -5.35 10.91
CA ALA A 117 -3.98 -6.34 9.98
C ALA A 117 -2.71 -7.01 10.53
N MET A 118 -1.78 -6.22 11.07
CA MET A 118 -0.54 -6.69 11.70
C MET A 118 -0.78 -7.64 12.87
N VAL A 119 -1.66 -7.26 13.80
CA VAL A 119 -1.98 -8.09 14.96
C VAL A 119 -2.62 -9.40 14.52
N LEU A 120 -3.56 -9.36 13.57
CA LEU A 120 -4.15 -10.57 13.00
C LEU A 120 -3.14 -11.41 12.22
N SER A 121 -2.19 -10.78 11.52
CA SER A 121 -1.10 -11.46 10.80
C SER A 121 -0.27 -12.32 11.72
N VAL A 122 0.20 -11.75 12.83
CA VAL A 122 0.99 -12.48 13.81
C VAL A 122 0.16 -13.58 14.46
N LEU A 123 -1.12 -13.35 14.76
CA LEU A 123 -2.00 -14.42 15.25
C LEU A 123 -2.11 -15.58 14.24
N VAL A 124 -2.28 -15.28 12.95
CA VAL A 124 -2.33 -16.27 11.88
C VAL A 124 -0.98 -16.98 11.72
N ALA A 125 0.13 -16.25 11.79
CA ALA A 125 1.49 -16.78 11.69
C ALA A 125 1.88 -17.69 12.87
N LEU A 126 1.29 -17.48 14.05
CA LEU A 126 1.51 -18.32 15.23
C LEU A 126 0.54 -19.49 15.33
N VAL A 127 -0.64 -19.41 14.72
CA VAL A 127 -1.70 -20.43 14.85
C VAL A 127 -1.89 -21.25 13.58
N LEU A 128 -2.26 -20.59 12.48
CA LEU A 128 -2.67 -21.25 11.24
C LEU A 128 -1.46 -21.68 10.42
N THR A 129 -0.50 -20.79 10.20
CA THR A 129 0.67 -21.05 9.35
C THR A 129 1.48 -22.26 9.82
N PRO A 130 1.77 -22.46 11.13
CA PRO A 130 2.50 -23.63 11.60
C PRO A 130 1.69 -24.92 11.43
N ALA A 131 0.37 -24.87 11.61
CA ALA A 131 -0.51 -26.02 11.37
C ALA A 131 -0.49 -26.44 9.89
N LEU A 132 -0.50 -25.48 8.97
CA LEU A 132 -0.39 -25.72 7.54
C LEU A 132 1.00 -26.25 7.15
N CYS A 133 2.08 -25.69 7.71
CA CYS A 133 3.45 -26.17 7.51
C CYS A 133 3.59 -27.65 7.93
N ALA A 134 3.09 -28.01 9.11
CA ALA A 134 3.21 -29.37 9.63
C ALA A 134 2.40 -30.42 8.85
N THR A 135 1.36 -30.01 8.12
CA THR A 135 0.43 -30.91 7.42
C THR A 135 0.64 -30.98 5.91
N ILE A 136 1.00 -29.86 5.28
CA ILE A 136 1.05 -29.73 3.82
C ILE A 136 2.48 -29.92 3.28
N LEU A 137 3.51 -29.51 4.03
CA LEU A 137 4.91 -29.62 3.60
C LEU A 137 5.36 -31.09 3.53
N ARG A 138 6.24 -31.37 2.56
CA ARG A 138 6.82 -32.70 2.37
C ARG A 138 8.27 -32.70 2.86
N PRO A 139 8.75 -33.81 3.48
CA PRO A 139 10.15 -33.96 3.88
C PRO A 139 11.10 -33.63 2.73
N ALA A 140 12.24 -33.01 3.06
CA ALA A 140 13.21 -32.47 2.11
C ALA A 140 13.98 -33.52 1.27
N LYS A 141 13.55 -34.80 1.25
CA LYS A 141 14.32 -35.90 0.66
C LYS A 141 14.38 -35.91 -0.88
N ASP A 142 13.67 -35.03 -1.58
CA ASP A 142 13.58 -35.03 -3.06
C ASP A 142 13.78 -33.66 -3.75
N HIS A 143 14.14 -32.59 -3.04
CA HIS A 143 14.09 -31.23 -3.61
C HIS A 143 15.37 -30.76 -4.32
N ALA A 144 16.31 -31.66 -4.56
CA ALA A 144 17.47 -31.38 -5.39
C ALA A 144 17.14 -31.49 -6.89
N THR A 145 16.23 -30.64 -7.41
CA THR A 145 16.17 -30.40 -8.86
C THR A 145 17.42 -29.62 -9.29
N GLN A 146 18.56 -30.31 -9.36
CA GLN A 146 19.85 -29.76 -9.82
C GLN A 146 19.88 -29.55 -11.35
N ARG A 147 18.76 -29.76 -12.06
CA ARG A 147 18.66 -29.70 -13.52
C ARG A 147 17.55 -28.73 -13.94
N GLY A 148 17.75 -28.06 -15.07
CA GLY A 148 16.81 -27.09 -15.63
C GLY A 148 16.99 -25.64 -15.11
N PRO A 149 16.05 -24.74 -15.45
CA PRO A 149 16.14 -23.31 -15.12
C PRO A 149 16.18 -23.05 -13.60
N PHE A 150 15.44 -23.83 -12.80
CA PHE A 150 15.45 -23.72 -11.33
C PHE A 150 16.80 -24.15 -10.71
N GLY A 151 17.47 -25.16 -11.27
CA GLY A 151 18.81 -25.56 -10.83
C GLY A 151 19.90 -24.55 -11.20
N TRP A 152 19.74 -23.83 -12.32
CA TRP A 152 20.59 -22.68 -12.64
C TRP A 152 20.37 -21.53 -11.67
N PHE A 153 19.10 -21.20 -11.37
CA PHE A 153 18.76 -20.15 -10.40
C PHE A 153 19.36 -20.46 -9.02
N ASN A 154 19.18 -21.67 -8.49
CA ASN A 154 19.72 -22.05 -7.18
C ASN A 154 21.25 -21.87 -7.13
N ARG A 155 21.99 -22.35 -8.15
CA ARG A 155 23.44 -22.18 -8.20
C ARG A 155 23.88 -20.72 -8.29
N MET A 156 23.13 -19.88 -9.01
CA MET A 156 23.41 -18.46 -9.09
C MET A 156 23.11 -17.76 -7.75
N PHE A 157 22.02 -18.13 -7.11
CA PHE A 157 21.65 -17.66 -5.78
C PHE A 157 22.70 -18.02 -4.74
N ASP A 158 23.15 -19.28 -4.70
CA ASP A 158 24.21 -19.74 -3.78
C ASP A 158 25.52 -18.97 -3.97
N ARG A 159 25.92 -18.72 -5.23
CA ARG A 159 27.07 -17.87 -5.56
C ARG A 159 26.87 -16.44 -5.06
N GLY A 160 25.67 -15.90 -5.20
CA GLY A 160 25.28 -14.60 -4.68
C GLY A 160 25.38 -14.53 -3.16
N THR A 161 24.92 -15.56 -2.45
CA THR A 161 24.99 -15.65 -1.00
C THR A 161 26.44 -15.67 -0.49
N ILE A 162 27.31 -16.43 -1.16
CA ILE A 162 28.75 -16.45 -0.82
C ILE A 162 29.38 -15.07 -1.07
N ALA A 163 29.12 -14.47 -2.23
CA ALA A 163 29.63 -13.12 -2.54
C ALA A 163 29.11 -12.06 -1.55
N TYR A 164 27.85 -12.15 -1.14
CA TYR A 164 27.24 -11.27 -0.14
C TYR A 164 27.89 -11.44 1.24
N ARG A 165 28.13 -12.69 1.67
CA ARG A 165 28.84 -13.00 2.93
C ARG A 165 30.25 -12.40 2.92
N ASP A 166 31.02 -12.66 1.87
CA ASP A 166 32.40 -12.17 1.75
C ASP A 166 32.45 -10.64 1.63
N GLY A 167 31.50 -10.06 0.90
CA GLY A 167 31.31 -8.60 0.84
C GLY A 167 31.02 -8.00 2.20
N SER A 168 30.12 -8.61 2.98
CA SER A 168 29.76 -8.16 4.33
C SER A 168 30.95 -8.22 5.29
N HIS A 169 31.78 -9.28 5.22
CA HIS A 169 33.05 -9.33 5.95
C HIS A 169 33.99 -8.16 5.56
N GLY A 170 34.07 -7.84 4.27
CA GLY A 170 34.84 -6.69 3.78
C GLY A 170 34.33 -5.34 4.29
N ILE A 171 33.01 -5.19 4.44
CA ILE A 171 32.35 -4.01 4.99
C ILE A 171 32.70 -3.85 6.48
N ILE A 172 32.55 -4.91 7.26
CA ILE A 172 32.82 -4.91 8.70
C ILE A 172 34.27 -4.54 9.00
N ASN A 173 35.23 -5.10 8.25
CA ASN A 173 36.65 -4.78 8.39
C ASN A 173 37.01 -3.34 8.01
N ARG A 174 36.12 -2.62 7.33
CA ARG A 174 36.26 -1.22 6.90
C ARG A 174 35.14 -0.36 7.47
N SER A 175 34.68 -0.68 8.68
CA SER A 175 33.51 -0.09 9.34
C SER A 175 33.51 1.44 9.30
N TRP A 176 34.64 2.11 9.52
CA TRP A 176 34.73 3.57 9.47
C TRP A 176 34.35 4.16 8.09
N ARG A 177 34.74 3.51 6.99
CA ARG A 177 34.39 3.97 5.63
C ARG A 177 32.89 3.86 5.39
N PHE A 178 32.30 2.75 5.81
CA PHE A 178 30.86 2.53 5.67
C PHE A 178 30.04 3.37 6.65
N LEU A 179 30.59 3.73 7.81
CA LEU A 179 30.01 4.71 8.71
C LEU A 179 30.00 6.11 8.06
N ALA A 180 31.07 6.50 7.36
CA ALA A 180 31.10 7.75 6.61
C ALA A 180 30.07 7.77 5.46
N VAL A 181 29.92 6.64 4.74
CA VAL A 181 28.87 6.48 3.71
C VAL A 181 27.48 6.56 4.34
N PHE A 182 27.24 5.89 5.47
CA PHE A 182 25.98 5.97 6.19
C PHE A 182 25.65 7.41 6.62
N LEU A 183 26.62 8.11 7.19
CA LEU A 183 26.46 9.52 7.58
C LEU A 183 26.14 10.40 6.36
N ALA A 184 26.81 10.18 5.23
CA ALA A 184 26.52 10.88 3.99
C ALA A 184 25.09 10.63 3.49
N ILE A 185 24.59 9.39 3.57
CA ILE A 185 23.20 9.06 3.23
C ILE A 185 22.21 9.77 4.17
N VAL A 186 22.48 9.79 5.49
CA VAL A 186 21.63 10.48 6.47
C VAL A 186 21.58 11.98 6.20
N ILE A 187 22.72 12.61 5.90
CA ILE A 187 22.80 14.02 5.55
C ILE A 187 22.04 14.30 4.25
N ALA A 188 22.22 13.46 3.23
CA ALA A 188 21.52 13.59 1.95
C ALA A 188 20.00 13.44 2.12
N MET A 189 19.55 12.46 2.90
CA MET A 189 18.14 12.26 3.24
C MET A 189 17.56 13.49 3.94
N GLY A 190 18.25 14.02 4.96
CA GLY A 190 17.80 15.22 5.69
C GLY A 190 17.71 16.44 4.77
N TRP A 191 18.67 16.62 3.86
CA TRP A 191 18.67 17.69 2.88
C TRP A 191 17.54 17.57 1.85
N MET A 192 17.29 16.36 1.33
CA MET A 192 16.19 16.10 0.40
C MET A 192 14.84 16.26 1.07
N PHE A 193 14.68 15.74 2.29
CA PHE A 193 13.44 15.83 3.05
C PHE A 193 13.04 17.28 3.34
N ALA A 194 14.02 18.15 3.67
CA ALA A 194 13.77 19.58 3.89
C ALA A 194 13.34 20.34 2.61
N ARG A 195 13.58 19.78 1.43
CA ARG A 195 13.26 20.40 0.13
C ARG A 195 12.02 19.81 -0.53
N LEU A 196 11.46 18.72 0.02
CA LEU A 196 10.31 18.04 -0.57
C LEU A 196 9.04 18.88 -0.33
N PRO A 197 8.36 19.38 -1.38
CA PRO A 197 7.09 20.08 -1.21
C PRO A 197 6.07 19.14 -0.58
N SER A 198 5.34 19.62 0.43
CA SER A 198 4.27 18.85 1.04
C SER A 198 2.94 19.17 0.37
N SER A 199 2.20 18.12 0.05
CA SER A 199 0.79 18.17 -0.33
C SER A 199 0.03 17.17 0.54
N PHE A 200 -1.30 17.28 0.57
CA PHE A 200 -2.10 16.42 1.43
C PHE A 200 -2.58 15.17 0.69
N LEU A 201 -3.39 15.36 -0.33
CA LEU A 201 -3.81 14.32 -1.27
C LEU A 201 -3.60 14.86 -2.69
N PRO A 202 -3.21 14.00 -3.64
CA PRO A 202 -3.15 14.40 -5.04
C PRO A 202 -4.58 14.65 -5.56
N ASP A 203 -4.71 15.63 -6.45
CA ASP A 203 -5.95 15.81 -7.19
C ASP A 203 -6.09 14.68 -8.19
N GLU A 204 -7.26 14.05 -8.22
CA GLU A 204 -7.61 13.01 -9.17
C GLU A 204 -8.59 13.59 -10.20
N ASP A 205 -8.44 13.17 -11.44
CA ASP A 205 -9.46 13.41 -12.45
C ASP A 205 -10.73 12.64 -12.03
N GLN A 206 -11.80 13.35 -11.67
CA GLN A 206 -13.06 12.75 -11.26
C GLN A 206 -14.08 12.65 -12.40
N GLY A 207 -13.65 12.91 -13.65
CA GLY A 207 -14.52 12.97 -14.82
C GLY A 207 -15.48 14.17 -14.81
N ILE A 208 -15.24 15.15 -13.95
CA ILE A 208 -16.07 16.36 -13.81
C ILE A 208 -15.15 17.57 -13.71
N LEU A 209 -15.46 18.60 -14.49
CA LEU A 209 -14.87 19.94 -14.37
C LEU A 209 -15.96 20.93 -13.96
N ILE A 210 -15.61 21.90 -13.13
CA ILE A 210 -16.55 22.92 -12.67
C ILE A 210 -15.99 24.29 -13.04
N THR A 211 -16.76 25.03 -13.83
CA THR A 211 -16.39 26.37 -14.30
C THR A 211 -17.31 27.39 -13.68
N SER A 212 -16.74 28.36 -12.96
CA SER A 212 -17.50 29.46 -12.36
C SER A 212 -17.43 30.72 -13.24
N ALA A 213 -18.56 31.38 -13.43
CA ALA A 213 -18.69 32.63 -14.17
C ALA A 213 -19.16 33.73 -13.22
N SER A 214 -18.37 34.80 -13.09
CA SER A 214 -18.71 35.96 -12.26
C SER A 214 -18.59 37.23 -13.08
N LEU A 215 -19.72 37.90 -13.30
CA LEU A 215 -19.81 39.17 -14.00
C LEU A 215 -19.74 40.34 -12.99
N PRO A 216 -19.43 41.56 -13.44
CA PRO A 216 -19.46 42.75 -12.60
C PRO A 216 -20.81 42.96 -11.89
N ALA A 217 -20.77 43.60 -10.73
CA ALA A 217 -21.96 43.94 -9.97
C ALA A 217 -22.95 44.75 -10.83
N GLY A 218 -24.24 44.41 -10.75
CA GLY A 218 -25.30 45.02 -11.56
C GLY A 218 -25.49 44.40 -12.94
N ALA A 219 -24.72 43.37 -13.32
CA ALA A 219 -25.01 42.60 -14.53
C ALA A 219 -26.33 41.81 -14.38
N THR A 220 -27.16 41.85 -15.41
CA THR A 220 -28.45 41.14 -15.45
C THR A 220 -28.24 39.65 -15.71
N GLN A 221 -29.24 38.85 -15.34
CA GLN A 221 -29.22 37.40 -15.55
C GLN A 221 -29.06 37.02 -17.02
N ASP A 222 -29.62 37.81 -17.92
CA ASP A 222 -29.48 37.63 -19.37
C ASP A 222 -28.01 37.75 -19.83
N ARG A 223 -27.25 38.72 -19.30
CA ARG A 223 -25.82 38.84 -19.61
C ARG A 223 -25.04 37.63 -19.12
N THR A 224 -25.33 37.15 -17.93
CA THR A 224 -24.71 35.94 -17.37
C THR A 224 -25.05 34.71 -18.20
N GLN A 225 -26.28 34.60 -18.67
CA GLN A 225 -26.72 33.48 -19.52
C GLN A 225 -26.01 33.46 -20.88
N ARG A 226 -25.74 34.63 -21.47
CA ARG A 226 -24.93 34.72 -22.71
C ARG A 226 -23.50 34.20 -22.51
N VAL A 227 -22.85 34.60 -21.41
CA VAL A 227 -21.50 34.10 -21.09
C VAL A 227 -21.52 32.59 -20.85
N LEU A 228 -22.51 32.08 -20.11
CA LEU A 228 -22.65 30.63 -19.91
C LEU A 228 -22.92 29.88 -21.23
N ALA A 229 -23.64 30.49 -22.17
CA ALA A 229 -23.84 29.92 -23.50
C ALA A 229 -22.52 29.86 -24.31
N GLU A 230 -21.67 30.89 -24.23
CA GLU A 230 -20.33 30.87 -24.82
C GLU A 230 -19.45 29.76 -24.22
N VAL A 231 -19.45 29.63 -22.88
CA VAL A 231 -18.74 28.55 -22.17
C VAL A 231 -19.24 27.18 -22.60
N THR A 232 -20.56 27.01 -22.69
CA THR A 232 -21.18 25.75 -23.14
C THR A 232 -20.77 25.43 -24.57
N ASN A 233 -20.78 26.43 -25.45
CA ASN A 233 -20.40 26.28 -26.84
C ASN A 233 -18.94 25.83 -27.00
N HIS A 234 -18.03 26.44 -26.23
CA HIS A 234 -16.61 26.06 -26.21
C HIS A 234 -16.43 24.58 -25.82
N TYR A 235 -17.03 24.14 -24.69
CA TYR A 235 -16.88 22.76 -24.25
C TYR A 235 -17.53 21.73 -25.18
N LEU A 236 -18.67 22.05 -25.78
CA LEU A 236 -19.39 21.10 -26.65
C LEU A 236 -18.83 21.03 -28.07
N ASN A 237 -18.20 22.10 -28.58
CA ASN A 237 -17.74 22.15 -29.97
C ASN A 237 -16.22 22.12 -30.12
N GLU A 238 -15.48 22.81 -29.25
CA GLU A 238 -14.01 22.85 -29.30
C GLU A 238 -13.41 21.66 -28.54
N GLU A 239 -13.95 21.34 -27.37
CA GLU A 239 -13.51 20.22 -26.51
C GLU A 239 -14.40 18.96 -26.63
N LYS A 240 -15.07 18.80 -27.77
CA LYS A 240 -16.04 17.72 -28.05
C LYS A 240 -15.47 16.31 -27.89
N ASP A 241 -14.16 16.16 -28.00
CA ASP A 241 -13.50 14.86 -27.89
C ASP A 241 -13.39 14.42 -26.43
N ALA A 242 -13.24 15.35 -25.49
CA ALA A 242 -13.09 15.08 -24.05
C ALA A 242 -14.39 15.25 -23.24
N VAL A 243 -15.32 16.10 -23.68
CA VAL A 243 -16.54 16.44 -22.95
C VAL A 243 -17.73 15.59 -23.41
N GLU A 244 -18.50 15.05 -22.46
CA GLU A 244 -19.75 14.32 -22.71
C GLU A 244 -20.96 15.25 -22.66
N GLY A 245 -20.99 16.19 -21.70
CA GLY A 245 -22.10 17.12 -21.56
C GLY A 245 -21.79 18.28 -20.61
N VAL A 246 -22.57 19.35 -20.75
CA VAL A 246 -22.44 20.56 -19.93
C VAL A 246 -23.80 20.92 -19.35
N PHE A 247 -23.85 21.11 -18.04
CA PHE A 247 -25.01 21.63 -17.33
C PHE A 247 -24.68 23.00 -16.77
N THR A 248 -25.43 24.04 -17.14
CA THR A 248 -25.20 25.40 -16.64
C THR A 248 -26.35 25.86 -15.74
N ALA A 249 -26.01 26.61 -14.69
CA ALA A 249 -26.97 27.24 -13.79
C ALA A 249 -26.62 28.73 -13.64
N SER A 250 -27.50 29.58 -14.17
CA SER A 250 -27.42 31.04 -14.01
C SER A 250 -28.14 31.47 -12.72
N GLY A 251 -27.54 32.39 -11.95
CA GLY A 251 -28.08 32.85 -10.68
C GLY A 251 -27.44 32.20 -9.44
N PHE A 252 -26.56 31.22 -9.63
CA PHE A 252 -25.94 30.42 -8.56
C PHE A 252 -24.44 30.26 -8.78
N GLY A 253 -23.66 30.43 -7.72
CA GLY A 253 -22.22 30.12 -7.68
C GLY A 253 -21.76 29.77 -6.26
N PHE A 254 -20.55 29.22 -6.12
CA PHE A 254 -20.01 28.82 -4.82
C PHE A 254 -19.87 29.98 -3.81
N GLY A 255 -19.69 31.22 -4.31
CA GLY A 255 -19.57 32.43 -3.49
C GLY A 255 -20.90 33.12 -3.15
N GLY A 256 -22.04 32.63 -3.64
CA GLY A 256 -23.36 33.23 -3.40
C GLY A 256 -24.33 33.14 -4.59
N ALA A 257 -25.54 33.65 -4.39
CA ALA A 257 -26.57 33.75 -5.42
C ALA A 257 -26.73 35.20 -5.89
N GLY A 258 -26.95 35.39 -7.19
CA GLY A 258 -27.06 36.73 -7.79
C GLY A 258 -27.17 36.68 -9.31
N GLN A 259 -27.78 37.70 -9.90
CA GLN A 259 -27.99 37.76 -11.35
C GLN A 259 -26.67 37.78 -12.15
N ASN A 260 -25.59 38.24 -11.54
CA ASN A 260 -24.26 38.36 -12.14
C ASN A 260 -23.38 37.11 -11.95
N VAL A 261 -23.87 36.03 -11.34
CA VAL A 261 -23.08 34.81 -11.11
C VAL A 261 -23.72 33.59 -11.77
N GLY A 262 -22.88 32.66 -12.21
CA GLY A 262 -23.29 31.40 -12.79
C GLY A 262 -22.23 30.32 -12.63
N ILE A 263 -22.65 29.07 -12.80
CA ILE A 263 -21.78 27.90 -12.73
C ILE A 263 -22.09 26.95 -13.90
N ALA A 264 -21.05 26.28 -14.39
CA ALA A 264 -21.14 25.22 -15.38
C ALA A 264 -20.51 23.96 -14.82
N PHE A 265 -21.27 22.88 -14.79
CA PHE A 265 -20.82 21.52 -14.48
C PHE A 265 -20.59 20.79 -15.79
N VAL A 266 -19.33 20.51 -16.08
CA VAL A 266 -18.89 19.84 -17.30
C VAL A 266 -18.60 18.39 -16.95
N ARG A 267 -19.34 17.48 -17.57
CA ARG A 267 -19.12 16.04 -17.45
C ARG A 267 -18.19 15.61 -18.58
N MET A 268 -17.07 15.01 -18.21
CA MET A 268 -16.09 14.46 -19.14
C MET A 268 -16.54 13.07 -19.60
N LYS A 269 -16.09 12.65 -20.79
CA LYS A 269 -16.26 11.26 -21.23
C LYS A 269 -15.47 10.31 -20.34
N ASP A 270 -15.81 9.03 -20.42
CA ASP A 270 -15.09 7.96 -19.75
C ASP A 270 -13.59 7.98 -20.10
N PHE A 271 -12.72 7.59 -19.17
CA PHE A 271 -11.26 7.62 -19.33
C PHE A 271 -10.79 6.91 -20.59
N ASP A 272 -11.39 5.76 -20.94
CA ASP A 272 -10.99 4.99 -22.12
C ASP A 272 -11.28 5.71 -23.44
N GLN A 273 -12.19 6.68 -23.41
CA GLN A 273 -12.60 7.47 -24.56
C GLN A 273 -11.80 8.78 -24.68
N ARG A 274 -11.09 9.18 -23.63
CA ARG A 274 -10.25 10.37 -23.58
C ARG A 274 -8.82 9.99 -23.99
N LYS A 275 -8.57 9.99 -25.30
CA LYS A 275 -7.20 9.80 -25.82
C LYS A 275 -6.38 11.06 -25.60
N THR A 276 -5.36 10.96 -24.75
CA THR A 276 -4.26 11.94 -24.61
C THR A 276 -3.40 12.00 -25.86
#